data_AF-A0A8H4X6G8-F1
#
_entry.id   AF-A0A8H4X6G8-F1
#
_cell.length_a   1.000
_cell.length_b   1.000
_cell.length_c   1.000
_cell.angle_alpha   90.00
_cell.angle_beta   90.00
_cell.angle_gamma   90.00
#
_symmetry.space_group_name_H-M   'P 1'
#
loop_
_entity.id
_entity.type
_entity.pdbx_description
1 polymer ?
#
loop_
_entity_poly.entity_id
_entity_poly.type
_entity_poly.pdbx_seq_one_letter_code
_entity_poly.pdbx_strand_id
1 'polypeptide(L)'
;MHFQPVEQMVDEAYTAGPQDEPQVDPPSTNDALDDVFGSGPSSPVGEHSHRDGHDASGTTHPSDIRRLQTEHTTAGYREGITVSKDSSLQAGFDEGFSLGASVGLRAGQLLGLLEGIAEAVRGRDDADASKVAELTTKAREELSTENIFKPDYWAEDGNWKYEVKPAAGTEEVVFTDVADAHPLVKKWTAVVNEQVALWKIDRSVLDDETGLRLEAVVDEPLGSGAAPTAKKPLDW
;
A
#
# COMPACT_ATOMS: atom_id res chain seq x y z
N MET A 1 4.11 42.01 -30.43
CA MET A 1 3.83 41.29 -29.15
C MET A 1 5.14 40.64 -28.74
N HIS A 2 5.76 41.14 -27.67
CA HIS A 2 7.06 40.68 -27.19
C HIS A 2 6.89 39.33 -26.48
N PHE A 3 7.67 38.32 -26.88
CA PHE A 3 7.85 37.09 -26.11
C PHE A 3 8.95 37.32 -25.08
N GLN A 4 8.66 37.04 -23.80
CA GLN A 4 9.69 36.92 -22.76
C GLN A 4 9.99 35.44 -22.50
N PRO A 5 11.23 35.11 -22.08
CA PRO A 5 11.70 33.73 -21.93
C PRO A 5 11.28 33.12 -20.59
N VAL A 6 11.20 31.79 -20.55
CA VAL A 6 10.98 30.99 -19.34
C VAL A 6 12.26 31.03 -18.50
N GLU A 7 12.21 31.67 -17.33
CA GLU A 7 13.22 31.46 -16.29
C GLU A 7 12.86 30.27 -15.42
N GLN A 8 13.85 29.41 -15.31
CA GLN A 8 13.94 28.15 -14.59
C GLN A 8 14.23 28.49 -13.11
N MET A 9 13.33 28.16 -12.19
CA MET A 9 13.61 28.24 -10.76
C MET A 9 13.37 26.88 -10.09
N VAL A 10 14.43 26.50 -9.39
CA VAL A 10 14.77 25.24 -8.75
C VAL A 10 13.83 24.89 -7.58
N ASP A 11 13.57 23.60 -7.42
CA ASP A 11 12.96 23.01 -6.23
C ASP A 11 13.87 23.21 -5.01
N GLU A 12 13.44 24.04 -4.04
CA GLU A 12 14.09 24.12 -2.73
C GLU A 12 13.32 23.31 -1.70
N ALA A 13 14.01 22.30 -1.18
CA ALA A 13 13.59 21.38 -0.16
C ALA A 13 13.27 22.10 1.17
N TYR A 14 12.09 21.84 1.70
CA TYR A 14 11.69 22.23 3.06
C TYR A 14 12.61 21.56 4.10
N THR A 15 13.57 22.32 4.62
CA THR A 15 14.37 21.91 5.78
C THR A 15 13.94 22.77 6.97
N ALA A 16 13.27 22.15 7.95
CA ALA A 16 12.91 22.79 9.21
C ALA A 16 14.15 22.94 10.10
N GLY A 17 14.47 24.16 10.50
CA GLY A 17 15.46 24.48 11.53
C GLY A 17 14.79 25.22 12.71
N PRO A 18 15.15 24.94 13.98
CA PRO A 18 14.55 25.61 15.13
C PRO A 18 15.31 26.92 15.43
N GLN A 19 14.59 28.03 15.56
CA GLN A 19 15.12 29.29 16.10
C GLN A 19 14.43 29.62 17.42
N ASP A 20 15.22 29.56 18.50
CA ASP A 20 15.01 30.27 19.77
C ASP A 20 15.31 31.76 19.55
N GLU A 21 14.39 32.66 19.94
CA GLU A 21 14.57 33.98 20.58
C GLU A 21 13.28 34.85 20.48
N PRO A 22 13.05 35.83 21.39
CA PRO A 22 11.74 36.08 21.99
C PRO A 22 10.87 37.10 21.24
N GLN A 23 9.63 36.73 20.92
CA GLN A 23 8.63 37.64 20.34
C GLN A 23 8.01 38.55 21.41
N VAL A 24 8.16 39.86 21.18
CA VAL A 24 7.36 40.94 21.77
C VAL A 24 5.96 40.86 21.17
N ASP A 25 4.91 40.76 21.99
CA ASP A 25 3.51 40.73 21.55
C ASP A 25 3.02 42.12 21.05
N PRO A 26 2.54 42.25 19.80
CA PRO A 26 1.59 43.28 19.42
C PRO A 26 0.14 42.74 19.45
N PRO A 27 -0.86 43.60 19.72
CA PRO A 27 -2.21 43.17 20.03
C PRO A 27 -2.88 42.43 18.87
N SER A 28 -3.42 41.25 19.20
CA SER A 28 -4.18 40.37 18.33
C SER A 28 -5.42 41.09 17.78
N THR A 29 -5.35 41.54 16.53
CA THR A 29 -6.52 41.91 15.73
C THR A 29 -6.31 41.47 14.28
N ASN A 30 -6.05 40.17 14.09
CA ASN A 30 -6.23 39.56 12.78
C ASN A 30 -7.58 38.86 12.76
N ASP A 31 -8.57 39.71 12.57
CA ASP A 31 -9.88 39.36 12.10
C ASP A 31 -9.77 38.91 10.62
N ALA A 32 -9.41 37.65 10.41
CA ALA A 32 -9.32 37.04 9.08
C ALA A 32 -10.42 35.99 8.84
N LEU A 33 -11.37 35.86 9.77
CA LEU A 33 -12.46 34.88 9.72
C LEU A 33 -13.84 35.47 10.09
N ASP A 34 -13.99 36.78 10.37
CA ASP A 34 -15.27 37.44 10.66
C ASP A 34 -15.93 38.12 9.45
N ASP A 35 -15.43 37.89 8.22
CA ASP A 35 -15.97 38.52 6.99
C ASP A 35 -16.54 37.50 5.98
N VAL A 36 -17.32 36.53 6.46
CA VAL A 36 -18.09 35.63 5.56
C VAL A 36 -19.56 35.48 5.98
N PHE A 37 -19.93 35.78 7.23
CA PHE A 37 -21.28 35.48 7.74
C PHE A 37 -22.02 36.65 8.43
N GLY A 38 -21.52 37.89 8.37
CA GLY A 38 -22.02 38.98 9.21
C GLY A 38 -22.22 40.33 8.52
N SER A 39 -23.08 40.42 7.50
CA SER A 39 -23.59 41.72 7.02
C SER A 39 -25.03 41.60 6.55
N GLY A 40 -25.93 41.31 7.50
CA GLY A 40 -27.35 41.57 7.29
C GLY A 40 -27.58 43.09 7.12
N PRO A 41 -28.48 43.54 6.24
CA PRO A 41 -28.79 44.96 6.13
C PRO A 41 -29.37 45.46 7.46
N SER A 42 -28.86 46.59 7.94
CA SER A 42 -29.36 47.30 9.13
C SER A 42 -30.88 47.28 9.20
N SER A 43 -31.43 46.65 10.24
CA SER A 43 -32.86 46.56 10.50
C SER A 43 -33.51 47.95 10.54
N PRO A 44 -34.62 48.20 9.84
CA PRO A 44 -35.45 49.36 10.12
C PRO A 44 -36.20 49.12 11.43
N VAL A 45 -36.14 50.10 12.33
CA VAL A 45 -37.05 50.25 13.46
C VAL A 45 -38.49 50.26 12.92
N GLY A 46 -39.32 49.32 13.39
CA GLY A 46 -40.73 49.20 13.01
C GLY A 46 -41.47 48.31 14.00
N GLU A 47 -42.12 48.94 14.96
CA GLU A 47 -42.82 48.36 16.10
C GLU A 47 -44.26 47.98 15.73
N HIS A 48 -44.62 46.69 15.56
CA HIS A 48 -46.03 46.25 15.62
C HIS A 48 -46.16 44.81 16.16
N SER A 49 -47.18 44.62 16.99
CA SER A 49 -47.41 43.48 17.89
C SER A 49 -48.38 42.42 17.31
N HIS A 50 -48.32 41.21 17.89
CA HIS A 50 -49.30 40.11 17.90
C HIS A 50 -49.42 39.15 16.68
N ARG A 51 -49.15 37.86 16.94
CA ARG A 51 -50.14 36.77 17.18
C ARG A 51 -49.93 35.48 16.36
N ASP A 52 -49.98 34.37 17.10
CA ASP A 52 -50.44 33.01 16.75
C ASP A 52 -50.03 32.34 15.43
N GLY A 53 -49.30 31.23 15.58
CA GLY A 53 -49.80 29.90 15.20
C GLY A 53 -49.72 29.48 13.73
N HIS A 54 -49.11 28.31 13.52
CA HIS A 54 -49.27 27.44 12.35
C HIS A 54 -48.71 27.97 11.02
N ASP A 55 -47.46 27.61 10.72
CA ASP A 55 -47.22 26.94 9.43
C ASP A 55 -46.01 25.99 9.51
N ALA A 56 -46.32 24.72 9.76
CA ALA A 56 -45.45 23.61 9.43
C ALA A 56 -45.76 23.24 7.97
N SER A 57 -45.20 23.98 7.02
CA SER A 57 -45.25 23.65 5.60
C SER A 57 -44.06 24.29 4.89
N GLY A 58 -43.29 23.47 4.19
CA GLY A 58 -42.05 23.84 3.54
C GLY A 58 -42.24 24.92 2.47
N THR A 59 -42.00 26.17 2.85
CA THR A 59 -41.71 27.23 1.88
C THR A 59 -40.26 27.04 1.41
N THR A 60 -40.06 26.14 0.45
CA THR A 60 -38.80 26.05 -0.31
C THR A 60 -38.66 27.37 -1.09
N HIS A 61 -38.06 28.38 -0.47
CA HIS A 61 -37.79 29.63 -1.15
C HIS A 61 -36.78 29.33 -2.28
N PRO A 62 -36.90 29.95 -3.47
CA PRO A 62 -36.00 29.71 -4.60
C PRO A 62 -34.49 29.88 -4.26
N SER A 63 -34.19 30.63 -3.19
CA SER A 63 -32.86 30.80 -2.62
C SER A 63 -32.34 29.54 -1.89
N ASP A 64 -33.20 28.76 -1.25
CA ASP A 64 -32.82 27.54 -0.53
C ASP A 64 -32.40 26.42 -1.48
N ILE A 65 -32.99 26.37 -2.68
CA ILE A 65 -32.57 25.40 -3.71
C ILE A 65 -31.11 25.62 -4.13
N ARG A 66 -30.67 26.88 -4.30
CA ARG A 66 -29.28 27.18 -4.61
C ARG A 66 -28.35 26.86 -3.44
N ARG A 67 -28.78 27.18 -2.22
CA ARG A 67 -28.01 26.87 -1.01
C ARG A 67 -27.84 25.36 -0.85
N LEU A 68 -28.93 24.60 -0.96
CA LEU A 68 -28.93 23.14 -0.88
C LEU A 68 -28.10 22.50 -2.00
N GLN A 69 -28.16 23.04 -3.22
CA GLN A 69 -27.34 22.56 -4.33
C GLN A 69 -25.84 22.77 -4.04
N THR A 70 -25.45 23.92 -3.51
CA THR A 70 -24.07 24.18 -3.09
C THR A 70 -23.66 23.23 -1.97
N GLU A 71 -24.49 23.08 -0.94
CA GLU A 71 -24.24 22.17 0.19
C GLU A 71 -24.04 20.72 -0.29
N HIS A 72 -24.93 20.21 -1.16
CA HIS A 72 -24.83 18.86 -1.71
C HIS A 72 -23.63 18.70 -2.64
N THR A 73 -23.31 19.71 -3.46
CA THR A 73 -22.15 19.67 -4.36
C THR A 73 -20.85 19.65 -3.57
N THR A 74 -20.73 20.49 -2.53
CA THR A 74 -19.55 20.54 -1.67
C THR A 74 -19.43 19.27 -0.83
N ALA A 75 -20.54 18.78 -0.26
CA ALA A 75 -20.55 17.53 0.50
C ALA A 75 -20.17 16.34 -0.40
N GLY A 76 -20.78 16.22 -1.58
CA GLY A 76 -20.51 15.16 -2.54
C GLY A 76 -19.09 15.21 -3.12
N TYR A 77 -18.53 16.40 -3.34
CA TYR A 77 -17.12 16.54 -3.73
C TYR A 77 -16.18 16.05 -2.62
N ARG A 78 -16.43 16.44 -1.36
CA ARG A 78 -15.62 15.99 -0.22
C ARG A 78 -15.73 14.49 -0.04
N GLU A 79 -16.94 13.94 -0.07
CA GLU A 79 -17.20 12.50 0.02
C GLU A 79 -16.51 11.75 -1.13
N GLY A 80 -16.62 12.25 -2.37
CA GLY A 80 -15.97 11.64 -3.53
C GLY A 80 -14.44 11.58 -3.39
N ILE A 81 -13.80 12.65 -2.88
CA ILE A 81 -12.36 12.65 -2.63
C ILE A 81 -11.98 11.67 -1.52
N THR A 82 -12.75 11.63 -0.43
CA THR A 82 -12.51 10.69 0.69
C THR A 82 -12.62 9.24 0.21
N VAL A 83 -13.73 8.88 -0.44
CA VAL A 83 -13.95 7.53 -0.97
C VAL A 83 -12.89 7.14 -1.99
N SER A 84 -12.52 8.05 -2.91
CA SER A 84 -11.49 7.75 -3.91
C SER A 84 -10.13 7.49 -3.27
N LYS A 85 -9.73 8.29 -2.26
CA LYS A 85 -8.46 8.08 -1.55
C LYS A 85 -8.45 6.77 -0.79
N ASP A 86 -9.50 6.51 0.00
CA ASP A 86 -9.59 5.30 0.81
C ASP A 86 -9.61 4.04 -0.07
N SER A 87 -10.37 4.06 -1.17
CA SER A 87 -10.43 2.92 -2.11
C SER A 87 -9.10 2.61 -2.79
N SER A 88 -8.37 3.65 -3.23
CA SER A 88 -7.05 3.48 -3.87
C SER A 88 -5.99 2.97 -2.90
N LEU A 89 -6.02 3.42 -1.65
CA LEU A 89 -5.06 3.04 -0.63
C LEU A 89 -5.23 1.59 -0.19
N GLN A 90 -6.47 1.14 0.04
CA GLN A 90 -6.74 -0.24 0.46
C GLN A 90 -6.41 -1.24 -0.65
N ALA A 91 -6.80 -0.95 -1.89
CA ALA A 91 -6.49 -1.83 -3.02
C ALA A 91 -4.97 -2.04 -3.19
N GLY A 92 -4.19 -0.96 -3.09
CA GLY A 92 -2.72 -1.05 -3.15
C GLY A 92 -2.11 -1.79 -1.95
N PHE A 93 -2.68 -1.61 -0.75
CA PHE A 93 -2.24 -2.35 0.44
C PHE A 93 -2.52 -3.85 0.31
N ASP A 94 -3.72 -4.25 -0.13
CA ASP A 94 -4.11 -5.65 -0.26
C ASP A 94 -3.24 -6.38 -1.30
N GLU A 95 -2.96 -5.72 -2.43
CA GLU A 95 -2.05 -6.23 -3.46
C GLU A 95 -0.61 -6.36 -2.93
N GLY A 96 -0.08 -5.30 -2.31
CA GLY A 96 1.27 -5.33 -1.74
C GLY A 96 1.43 -6.34 -0.60
N PHE A 97 0.41 -6.48 0.25
CA PHE A 97 0.40 -7.42 1.37
C PHE A 97 0.37 -8.86 0.88
N SER A 98 -0.52 -9.20 -0.07
CA SER A 98 -0.62 -10.57 -0.61
C SER A 98 0.64 -10.98 -1.36
N LEU A 99 1.25 -10.08 -2.13
CA LEU A 99 2.53 -10.30 -2.78
C LEU A 99 3.67 -10.48 -1.76
N GLY A 100 3.78 -9.56 -0.80
CA GLY A 100 4.78 -9.63 0.27
C GLY A 100 4.65 -10.90 1.11
N ALA A 101 3.43 -11.33 1.41
CA ALA A 101 3.14 -12.57 2.11
C ALA A 101 3.57 -13.79 1.29
N SER A 102 3.34 -13.81 -0.02
CA SER A 102 3.76 -14.90 -0.91
C SER A 102 5.29 -15.05 -0.94
N VAL A 103 6.00 -13.93 -1.07
CA VAL A 103 7.48 -13.90 -1.06
C VAL A 103 8.02 -14.28 0.32
N GLY A 104 7.45 -13.72 1.39
CA GLY A 104 7.85 -13.99 2.77
C GLY A 104 7.61 -15.44 3.19
N LEU A 105 6.47 -16.02 2.79
CA LEU A 105 6.17 -17.43 3.01
C LEU A 105 7.22 -18.32 2.35
N ARG A 106 7.57 -18.02 1.10
CA ARG A 106 8.56 -18.80 0.35
C ARG A 106 9.95 -18.71 0.98
N ALA A 107 10.38 -17.52 1.37
CA ALA A 107 11.64 -17.32 2.08
C ALA A 107 11.66 -18.05 3.45
N GLY A 108 10.57 -17.95 4.20
CA GLY A 108 10.41 -18.62 5.49
C GLY A 108 10.44 -20.15 5.38
N GLN A 109 9.82 -20.73 4.35
CA GLN A 109 9.89 -22.16 4.07
C GLN A 109 11.33 -22.62 3.80
N LEU A 110 12.09 -21.87 2.99
CA LEU A 110 13.49 -22.19 2.68
C LEU A 110 14.37 -22.12 3.93
N LEU A 111 14.21 -21.07 4.74
CA LEU A 111 14.93 -20.92 6.00
C LEU A 111 14.58 -22.02 6.99
N GLY A 112 13.29 -22.28 7.21
CA GLY A 112 12.84 -23.32 8.15
C GLY A 112 13.32 -24.71 7.75
N LEU A 113 13.39 -25.01 6.45
CA LEU A 113 13.94 -26.28 5.98
C LEU A 113 15.45 -26.38 6.22
N LEU A 114 16.23 -25.33 5.93
CA LEU A 114 17.67 -25.32 6.24
C LEU A 114 17.95 -25.44 7.74
N GLU A 115 17.21 -24.71 8.56
CA GLU A 115 17.31 -24.78 10.02
C GLU A 115 16.94 -26.18 10.55
N GLY A 116 15.87 -26.78 10.01
CA GLY A 116 15.48 -28.15 10.35
C GLY A 116 16.56 -29.18 10.01
N ILE A 117 17.22 -29.03 8.85
CA ILE A 117 18.35 -29.87 8.46
C ILE A 117 19.54 -29.64 9.40
N ALA A 118 19.90 -28.38 9.65
CA ALA A 118 21.01 -28.00 10.52
C ALA A 118 20.84 -28.59 11.93
N GLU A 119 19.62 -28.52 12.47
CA GLU A 119 19.27 -29.07 13.78
C GLU A 119 19.37 -30.60 13.79
N ALA A 120 18.87 -31.27 12.74
CA ALA A 120 18.92 -32.72 12.62
C ALA A 120 20.35 -33.27 12.53
N VAL A 121 21.30 -32.48 12.00
CA VAL A 121 22.70 -32.90 11.81
C VAL A 121 23.67 -32.35 12.86
N ARG A 122 23.21 -31.49 13.77
CA ARG A 122 24.06 -30.82 14.79
C ARG A 122 24.89 -31.78 15.66
N GLY A 123 24.42 -33.01 15.86
CA GLY A 123 25.13 -34.05 16.62
C GLY A 123 26.14 -34.88 15.82
N ARG A 124 26.31 -34.60 14.53
CA ARG A 124 27.28 -35.29 13.65
C ARG A 124 28.51 -34.41 13.46
N ASP A 125 29.70 -34.96 13.72
CA ASP A 125 30.99 -34.32 13.40
C ASP A 125 31.39 -34.54 11.93
N ASP A 126 30.42 -34.35 11.03
CA ASP A 126 30.61 -34.52 9.59
C ASP A 126 30.84 -33.14 8.95
N ALA A 127 31.73 -33.07 7.94
CA ALA A 127 31.98 -31.83 7.19
C ALA A 127 30.70 -31.27 6.55
N ASP A 128 29.76 -32.14 6.20
CA ASP A 128 28.45 -31.77 5.65
C ASP A 128 27.57 -31.07 6.70
N ALA A 129 27.68 -31.42 7.99
CA ALA A 129 26.93 -30.77 9.06
C ALA A 129 27.41 -29.32 9.29
N SER A 130 28.74 -29.10 9.30
CA SER A 130 29.31 -27.75 9.37
C SER A 130 28.91 -26.91 8.15
N LYS A 131 28.91 -27.51 6.96
CA LYS A 131 28.50 -26.84 5.72
C LYS A 131 27.04 -26.37 5.77
N VAL A 132 26.11 -27.19 6.28
CA VAL A 132 24.70 -26.80 6.42
C VAL A 132 24.54 -25.64 7.40
N ALA A 133 25.29 -25.63 8.51
CA ALA A 133 25.26 -24.52 9.45
C ALA A 133 25.71 -23.20 8.81
N GLU A 134 26.79 -23.22 8.02
CA GLU A 134 27.25 -22.05 7.26
C GLU A 134 26.23 -21.58 6.22
N LEU A 135 25.60 -22.53 5.50
CA LEU A 135 24.56 -22.23 4.53
C LEU A 135 23.35 -21.58 5.20
N THR A 136 22.99 -22.02 6.41
CA THR A 136 21.87 -21.46 7.17
C THR A 136 22.14 -20.00 7.57
N THR A 137 23.36 -19.69 8.02
CA THR A 137 23.74 -18.30 8.34
C THR A 137 23.68 -17.40 7.11
N LYS A 138 24.25 -17.86 5.97
CA LYS A 138 24.20 -17.13 4.70
C LYS A 138 22.77 -16.95 4.20
N ALA A 139 21.92 -17.97 4.35
CA ALA A 139 20.52 -17.90 3.97
C ALA A 139 19.78 -16.87 4.82
N ARG A 140 20.01 -16.82 6.13
CA ARG A 140 19.39 -15.83 7.03
C ARG A 140 19.75 -14.41 6.64
N GLU A 141 21.01 -14.18 6.27
CA GLU A 141 21.46 -12.87 5.80
C GLU A 141 20.81 -12.53 4.46
N GLU A 142 20.96 -13.38 3.44
CA GLU A 142 20.47 -13.08 2.09
C GLU A 142 18.94 -13.06 1.97
N LEU A 143 18.22 -13.94 2.69
CA LEU A 143 16.76 -13.99 2.69
C LEU A 143 16.13 -13.09 3.77
N SER A 144 16.90 -12.17 4.36
CA SER A 144 16.33 -11.17 5.27
C SER A 144 15.36 -10.26 4.52
N THR A 145 14.40 -9.68 5.26
CA THR A 145 13.44 -8.72 4.69
C THR A 145 14.14 -7.53 4.03
N GLU A 146 15.26 -7.08 4.59
CA GLU A 146 16.07 -5.99 4.05
C GLU A 146 16.70 -6.33 2.70
N ASN A 147 17.03 -7.61 2.45
CA ASN A 147 17.67 -8.06 1.22
C ASN A 147 16.67 -8.50 0.14
N ILE A 148 15.57 -9.15 0.55
CA ILE A 148 14.50 -9.58 -0.36
C ILE A 148 13.74 -8.38 -0.94
N PHE A 149 13.51 -7.35 -0.14
CA PHE A 149 12.78 -6.15 -0.58
C PHE A 149 13.71 -5.01 -1.03
N LYS A 150 14.90 -5.34 -1.53
CA LYS A 150 15.84 -4.34 -2.04
C LYS A 150 15.28 -3.60 -3.26
N PRO A 151 15.60 -2.29 -3.41
CA PRO A 151 15.29 -1.52 -4.62
C PRO A 151 15.89 -2.11 -5.90
N ASP A 152 16.84 -3.06 -5.80
CA ASP A 152 17.38 -3.77 -6.95
C ASP A 152 16.34 -4.69 -7.62
N TYR A 153 15.42 -5.27 -6.83
CA TYR A 153 14.41 -6.20 -7.31
C TYR A 153 13.02 -5.57 -7.45
N TRP A 154 12.78 -4.47 -6.73
CA TRP A 154 11.49 -3.79 -6.64
C TRP A 154 11.60 -2.34 -7.13
N ALA A 155 10.59 -1.87 -7.85
CA ALA A 155 10.43 -0.46 -8.23
C ALA A 155 9.61 0.30 -7.18
N GLU A 156 9.66 1.64 -7.23
CA GLU A 156 8.98 2.51 -6.26
C GLU A 156 7.45 2.42 -6.33
N ASP A 157 6.93 1.92 -7.45
CA ASP A 157 5.51 1.64 -7.67
C ASP A 157 5.05 0.29 -7.07
N GLY A 158 5.98 -0.51 -6.52
CA GLY A 158 5.68 -1.85 -5.98
C GLY A 158 5.81 -2.97 -7.01
N ASN A 159 6.14 -2.67 -8.27
CA ASN A 159 6.32 -3.67 -9.31
C ASN A 159 7.71 -4.34 -9.23
N TRP A 160 7.79 -5.60 -9.63
CA TRP A 160 9.04 -6.34 -9.70
C TRP A 160 9.83 -6.04 -10.98
N LYS A 161 11.17 -6.06 -10.89
CA LYS A 161 12.09 -5.74 -12.01
C LYS A 161 12.61 -6.97 -12.77
N TYR A 162 12.28 -8.17 -12.33
CA TYR A 162 12.79 -9.43 -12.89
C TYR A 162 11.75 -10.16 -13.75
N GLU A 163 12.21 -11.06 -14.62
CA GLU A 163 11.32 -11.83 -15.49
C GLU A 163 10.60 -12.94 -14.72
N VAL A 164 9.27 -12.90 -14.74
CA VAL A 164 8.40 -13.93 -14.17
C VAL A 164 7.73 -14.68 -15.32
N LYS A 165 7.91 -16.00 -15.35
CA LYS A 165 7.21 -16.86 -16.30
C LYS A 165 6.01 -17.48 -15.58
N PRO A 166 4.79 -17.41 -16.14
CA PRO A 166 3.65 -18.05 -15.53
C PRO A 166 3.87 -19.57 -15.47
N ALA A 167 3.33 -20.20 -14.42
CA ALA A 167 3.31 -21.66 -14.33
C ALA A 167 2.61 -22.27 -15.56
N ALA A 168 3.08 -23.44 -16.00
CA ALA A 168 2.63 -24.08 -17.23
C ALA A 168 1.13 -24.45 -17.15
N GLY A 169 0.26 -23.61 -17.74
CA GLY A 169 -1.18 -23.86 -17.84
C GLY A 169 -2.08 -22.64 -17.61
N THR A 170 -1.55 -21.56 -17.04
CA THR A 170 -2.28 -20.30 -16.80
C THR A 170 -1.69 -19.17 -17.65
N GLU A 171 -2.57 -18.36 -18.26
CA GLU A 171 -2.15 -17.14 -18.98
C GLU A 171 -1.80 -16.00 -18.02
N GLU A 172 -2.24 -16.09 -16.76
CA GLU A 172 -2.03 -15.09 -15.72
C GLU A 172 -0.88 -15.47 -14.79
N VAL A 173 -0.03 -14.49 -14.48
CA VAL A 173 1.05 -14.62 -13.49
C VAL A 173 0.44 -14.49 -12.10
N VAL A 174 0.63 -15.52 -11.26
CA VAL A 174 0.18 -15.51 -9.87
C VAL A 174 1.30 -15.00 -8.96
N PHE A 175 0.99 -14.42 -7.80
CA PHE A 175 2.00 -13.96 -6.84
C PHE A 175 2.96 -15.06 -6.36
N THR A 176 2.54 -16.31 -6.38
CA THR A 176 3.41 -17.46 -6.14
C THR A 176 4.51 -17.60 -7.21
N ASP A 177 4.17 -17.35 -8.47
CA ASP A 177 5.13 -17.38 -9.58
C ASP A 177 6.14 -16.24 -9.44
N VAL A 178 5.69 -15.06 -9.00
CA VAL A 178 6.56 -13.91 -8.72
C VAL A 178 7.54 -14.26 -7.59
N ALA A 179 7.04 -14.85 -6.49
CA ALA A 179 7.88 -15.29 -5.38
C ALA A 179 8.94 -16.33 -5.82
N ASP A 180 8.57 -17.30 -6.63
CA ASP A 180 9.49 -18.32 -7.14
C ASP A 180 10.50 -17.79 -8.17
N ALA A 181 10.12 -16.76 -8.92
CA ALA A 181 11.00 -16.09 -9.87
C ALA A 181 12.01 -15.14 -9.19
N HIS A 182 11.78 -14.76 -7.92
CA HIS A 182 12.66 -13.84 -7.20
C HIS A 182 14.12 -14.37 -7.19
N PRO A 183 15.14 -13.59 -7.60
CA PRO A 183 16.50 -14.09 -7.81
C PRO A 183 17.12 -14.80 -6.59
N LEU A 184 16.96 -14.22 -5.39
CA LEU A 184 17.43 -14.82 -4.15
C LEU A 184 16.67 -16.11 -3.79
N VAL A 185 15.34 -16.10 -3.90
CA VAL A 185 14.51 -17.27 -3.63
C VAL A 185 14.87 -18.41 -4.57
N LYS A 186 15.04 -18.12 -5.86
CA LYS A 186 15.44 -19.11 -6.86
C LYS A 186 16.81 -19.72 -6.58
N LYS A 187 17.79 -18.88 -6.23
CA LYS A 187 19.14 -19.33 -5.82
C LYS A 187 19.05 -20.27 -4.62
N TRP A 188 18.37 -19.85 -3.55
CA TRP A 188 18.27 -20.63 -2.33
C TRP A 188 17.40 -21.88 -2.49
N THR A 189 16.39 -21.85 -3.35
CA THR A 189 15.60 -23.03 -3.73
C THR A 189 16.50 -24.11 -4.34
N ALA A 190 17.43 -23.74 -5.21
CA ALA A 190 18.38 -24.69 -5.78
C ALA A 190 19.29 -25.30 -4.69
N VAL A 191 19.87 -24.46 -3.83
CA VAL A 191 20.74 -24.91 -2.72
C VAL A 191 20.00 -25.84 -1.76
N VAL A 192 18.75 -25.49 -1.41
CA VAL A 192 17.91 -26.29 -0.52
C VAL A 192 17.56 -27.63 -1.16
N ASN A 193 17.21 -27.65 -2.45
CA ASN A 193 16.92 -28.89 -3.17
C ASN A 193 18.13 -29.84 -3.20
N GLU A 194 19.35 -29.31 -3.32
CA GLU A 194 20.58 -30.10 -3.20
C GLU A 194 20.72 -30.71 -1.80
N GLN A 195 20.45 -29.95 -0.74
CA GLN A 195 20.50 -30.48 0.63
C GLN A 195 19.40 -31.52 0.88
N VAL A 196 18.18 -31.27 0.43
CA VAL A 196 17.08 -32.24 0.51
C VAL A 196 17.44 -33.56 -0.16
N ALA A 197 18.06 -33.50 -1.35
CA ALA A 197 18.50 -34.68 -2.07
C ALA A 197 19.65 -35.41 -1.34
N LEU A 198 20.61 -34.67 -0.81
CA LEU A 198 21.75 -35.22 -0.06
C LEU A 198 21.28 -35.98 1.19
N TRP A 199 20.36 -35.39 1.94
CA TRP A 199 19.82 -35.94 3.18
C TRP A 199 18.62 -36.88 2.96
N LYS A 200 18.19 -37.07 1.71
CA LYS A 200 17.04 -37.90 1.30
C LYS A 200 15.76 -37.56 2.08
N ILE A 201 15.51 -36.26 2.23
CA ILE A 201 14.35 -35.77 2.96
C ILE A 201 13.12 -35.93 2.08
N ASP A 202 12.11 -36.60 2.61
CA ASP A 202 10.81 -36.71 1.95
C ASP A 202 10.00 -35.44 2.22
N ARG A 203 9.77 -34.67 1.16
CA ARG A 203 8.99 -33.41 1.24
C ARG A 203 7.49 -33.66 1.29
N SER A 204 7.01 -34.82 0.85
CA SER A 204 5.57 -35.13 0.86
C SER A 204 5.00 -35.14 2.28
N VAL A 205 5.83 -35.49 3.27
CA VAL A 205 5.48 -35.45 4.70
C VAL A 205 5.14 -34.04 5.19
N LEU A 206 5.69 -33.00 4.56
CA LEU A 206 5.38 -31.61 4.90
C LEU A 206 4.09 -31.11 4.22
N ASP A 207 3.68 -31.77 3.14
CA ASP A 207 2.49 -31.42 2.35
C ASP A 207 1.23 -32.16 2.87
N ASP A 208 1.41 -33.31 3.52
CA ASP A 208 0.32 -34.11 4.10
C ASP A 208 0.02 -33.69 5.57
N GLU A 209 -1.14 -33.07 5.79
CA GLU A 209 -1.96 -33.18 7.02
C GLU A 209 -1.75 -32.34 8.30
N THR A 210 -1.10 -31.16 8.34
CA THR A 210 -1.18 -30.31 9.58
C THR A 210 -1.28 -28.80 9.43
N GLY A 211 -1.44 -28.26 8.22
CA GLY A 211 -1.88 -26.88 8.05
C GLY A 211 -3.39 -26.86 7.82
N LEU A 212 -4.16 -26.16 8.66
CA LEU A 212 -5.47 -25.65 8.24
C LEU A 212 -5.26 -24.97 6.90
N ARG A 213 -5.67 -25.66 5.85
CA ARG A 213 -5.55 -25.22 4.47
C ARG A 213 -6.38 -23.93 4.41
N LEU A 214 -5.71 -22.77 4.42
CA LEU A 214 -6.32 -21.45 4.24
C LEU A 214 -7.03 -21.36 2.87
N GLU A 215 -7.00 -22.41 2.06
CA GLU A 215 -7.70 -22.54 0.80
C GLU A 215 -9.23 -22.56 0.95
N ALA A 216 -9.78 -22.85 2.14
CA ALA A 216 -11.23 -22.75 2.35
C ALA A 216 -11.76 -21.30 2.39
N VAL A 217 -10.88 -20.29 2.40
CA VAL A 217 -11.26 -18.86 2.28
C VAL A 217 -10.98 -18.33 0.86
N VAL A 218 -10.36 -19.13 -0.02
CA VAL A 218 -9.96 -18.71 -1.38
C VAL A 218 -10.99 -19.09 -2.44
N ASP A 219 -12.08 -19.77 -2.05
CA ASP A 219 -13.20 -20.11 -2.95
C ASP A 219 -14.22 -18.97 -3.11
N GLU A 220 -13.99 -17.82 -2.48
CA GLU A 220 -14.54 -16.55 -3.00
C GLU A 220 -13.52 -15.99 -3.98
N PRO A 221 -13.90 -15.62 -5.22
CA PRO A 221 -12.96 -15.07 -6.19
C PRO A 221 -12.57 -13.66 -5.74
N LEU A 222 -11.61 -13.57 -4.82
CA LEU A 222 -10.81 -12.39 -4.63
C LEU A 222 -10.17 -12.12 -6.00
N GLY A 223 -10.65 -11.06 -6.63
CA GLY A 223 -10.56 -10.83 -8.06
C GLY A 223 -9.18 -11.16 -8.62
N SER A 224 -9.19 -11.86 -9.76
CA SER A 224 -8.05 -12.00 -10.68
C SER A 224 -7.33 -10.65 -10.77
N GLY A 225 -6.25 -10.54 -10.00
CA GLY A 225 -5.28 -9.46 -10.05
C GLY A 225 -4.29 -9.80 -11.13
N ALA A 226 -4.76 -9.84 -12.38
CA ALA A 226 -3.88 -9.90 -13.53
C ALA A 226 -2.93 -8.69 -13.44
N ALA A 227 -1.62 -8.97 -13.44
CA ALA A 227 -0.59 -7.92 -13.49
C ALA A 227 -0.95 -6.91 -14.58
N PRO A 228 -0.93 -5.58 -14.31
CA PRO A 228 -1.38 -4.59 -15.27
C PRO A 228 -0.50 -4.65 -16.52
N THR A 229 -1.06 -5.23 -17.59
CA THR A 229 -0.47 -5.14 -18.92
C THR A 229 -0.57 -3.68 -19.36
N ALA A 230 0.59 -3.06 -19.62
CA ALA A 230 0.68 -1.71 -20.14
C ALA A 230 -0.14 -1.61 -21.44
N LYS A 231 -1.36 -1.05 -21.35
CA LYS A 231 -2.21 -0.83 -22.51
C LYS A 231 -1.58 0.27 -23.36
N LYS A 232 -1.19 -0.12 -24.58
CA LYS A 232 -0.76 0.76 -25.67
C LYS A 232 -1.76 1.91 -25.83
N PRO A 233 -1.33 3.17 -26.03
CA PRO A 233 -2.24 4.29 -26.15
C PRO A 233 -3.17 4.11 -27.35
N LEU A 234 -4.47 4.34 -27.15
CA LEU A 234 -5.47 4.40 -28.21
C LEU A 234 -5.15 5.61 -29.11
N ASP A 235 -4.88 5.34 -30.39
CA ASP A 235 -4.98 6.36 -31.45
C ASP A 235 -6.45 6.75 -31.61
N TRP A 236 -6.73 8.05 -31.45
CA TRP A 236 -7.99 8.68 -31.85
C TRP A 236 -7.79 9.41 -33.18
#